data_AF-A0AA37RTP7-F1
#
_entry.id   AF-A0AA37RTP7-F1
#
_cell.length_a   1.000
_cell.length_b   1.000
_cell.length_c   1.000
_cell.angle_alpha   90.00
_cell.angle_beta   90.00
_cell.angle_gamma   90.00
#
_symmetry.space_group_name_H-M   'P 1'
#
loop_
_entity.id
_entity.type
_entity.pdbx_description
1 polymer ?
#
loop_
_entity_poly.entity_id
_entity_poly.type
_entity_poly.pdbx_seq_one_letter_code
_entity_poly.pdbx_strand_id
1 'polypeptide(L)'
;MTTTPTVSTASSAPTPSRPPTPPGGRLRAVLQGNFRQYGMVAALAVIVILFQVWTSGILLKPLSVTNIVQQNGYILILAIGMVIVIISGHIDLSVGSIAGFVGAMSAVLMIKNDMPWPVAVALCLGLGALIGAWQGFWIAYVGIPSFIVTLAGMLVFRGATQYLLEGQSIAPFPRSFSQVSSGFLPEIGGPGLYHWPTVILGLFVMAAAVWQQVRQRRTQSRYGRGLAAGLVRIQVRGHRRRAGRLHPAVGQLSRRARGRHHPRRRVRHLRLRDAKHGLRQAGVRGRRQRGRRTAVGRQDQAGHVPGLRQHGPAVGTGRAAVRGVLNNGMSLIGIGSDVQQVIKGLVLLAAVGFDIYNKKKGGS
;
A
#
# COMPACT_ATOMS: atom_id res chain seq x y z
N MET A 1 -77.44 -24.17 -7.52
CA MET A 1 -76.78 -22.86 -7.65
C MET A 1 -75.60 -22.84 -6.70
N THR A 2 -74.38 -23.06 -7.21
CA THR A 2 -73.15 -22.90 -6.43
C THR A 2 -72.00 -22.68 -7.41
N THR A 3 -71.23 -21.63 -7.17
CA THR A 3 -70.44 -20.87 -8.15
C THR A 3 -69.04 -21.45 -8.38
N THR A 4 -68.66 -21.58 -9.64
CA THR A 4 -67.29 -21.89 -10.09
C THR A 4 -66.37 -20.69 -9.79
N PRO A 5 -65.27 -20.83 -9.02
CA PRO A 5 -64.30 -19.76 -8.90
C PRO A 5 -63.35 -19.79 -10.11
N THR A 6 -63.44 -18.73 -10.92
CA THR A 6 -62.50 -18.42 -12.00
C THR A 6 -61.12 -18.10 -11.41
N VAL A 7 -60.12 -18.94 -11.72
CA VAL A 7 -58.72 -18.62 -11.38
C VAL A 7 -58.26 -17.50 -12.31
N SER A 8 -58.22 -16.29 -11.76
CA SER A 8 -57.65 -15.11 -12.43
C SER A 8 -56.16 -15.33 -12.68
N THR A 9 -55.78 -15.43 -13.95
CA THR A 9 -54.39 -15.33 -14.41
C THR A 9 -53.89 -13.92 -14.15
N ALA A 10 -53.33 -13.68 -12.96
CA ALA A 10 -52.62 -12.45 -12.65
C ALA A 10 -51.41 -12.35 -13.59
N SER A 11 -51.57 -11.53 -14.63
CA SER A 11 -50.53 -11.06 -15.53
C SER A 11 -49.32 -10.59 -14.74
N SER A 12 -48.16 -11.20 -14.96
CA SER A 12 -46.89 -10.73 -14.41
C SER A 12 -46.55 -9.40 -15.08
N ALA A 13 -46.83 -8.29 -14.38
CA ALA A 13 -46.43 -6.97 -14.83
C ALA A 13 -44.92 -6.95 -15.13
N PRO A 14 -44.47 -6.37 -16.25
CA PRO A 14 -43.05 -6.24 -16.54
C PRO A 14 -42.41 -5.39 -15.44
N THR A 15 -41.29 -5.87 -14.89
CA THR A 15 -40.46 -5.10 -13.96
C THR A 15 -40.12 -3.76 -14.62
N PRO A 16 -40.35 -2.60 -13.98
CA PRO A 16 -40.03 -1.32 -14.59
C PRO A 16 -38.53 -1.28 -14.90
N SER A 17 -38.20 -1.24 -16.20
CA SER A 17 -36.82 -1.03 -16.65
C SER A 17 -36.38 0.34 -16.14
N ARG A 18 -35.34 0.36 -15.30
CA ARG A 18 -34.74 1.60 -14.79
C ARG A 18 -34.48 2.56 -15.96
N PRO A 19 -34.95 3.82 -15.91
CA PRO A 19 -34.82 4.73 -17.04
C PRO A 19 -33.34 4.92 -17.41
N PRO A 20 -33.01 5.02 -18.72
CA PRO A 20 -31.65 5.28 -19.17
C PRO A 20 -31.17 6.60 -18.55
N THR A 21 -30.03 6.56 -17.87
CA THR A 21 -29.44 7.76 -17.26
C THR A 21 -29.04 8.73 -18.37
N PRO A 22 -29.47 10.01 -18.31
CA PRO A 22 -29.16 10.98 -19.35
C PRO A 22 -27.63 11.15 -19.49
N PRO A 23 -27.11 11.35 -20.72
CA PRO A 23 -25.66 11.41 -20.97
C PRO A 23 -24.93 12.49 -20.15
N GLY A 24 -25.61 13.60 -19.81
CA GLY A 24 -25.05 14.65 -18.93
C GLY A 24 -24.91 14.26 -17.46
N GLY A 25 -25.67 13.26 -17.00
CA GLY A 25 -25.60 12.73 -15.64
C GLY A 25 -24.38 11.82 -15.42
N ARG A 26 -23.83 11.22 -16.48
CA ARG A 26 -22.61 10.40 -16.41
C ARG A 26 -21.37 11.26 -16.17
N LEU A 27 -21.26 12.41 -16.82
CA LEU A 27 -20.15 13.34 -16.59
C LEU A 27 -20.17 13.89 -15.15
N ARG A 28 -21.36 14.30 -14.67
CA ARG A 28 -21.54 14.74 -13.28
C ARG A 28 -21.32 13.61 -12.27
N ALA A 29 -21.75 12.38 -12.55
CA ALA A 29 -21.49 11.23 -11.68
C ALA A 29 -20.01 10.80 -11.65
N VAL A 30 -19.29 10.91 -12.78
CA VAL A 30 -17.83 10.64 -12.85
C VAL A 30 -17.03 11.73 -12.12
N LEU A 31 -17.45 13.01 -12.25
CA LEU A 31 -16.85 14.13 -11.52
C LEU A 31 -17.14 14.07 -10.01
N GLN A 32 -18.37 13.69 -9.62
CA GLN A 32 -18.78 13.63 -8.21
C GLN A 32 -18.30 12.36 -7.50
N GLY A 33 -18.10 11.24 -8.20
CA GLY A 33 -17.65 9.98 -7.60
C GLY A 33 -16.16 9.91 -7.28
N ASN A 34 -15.32 10.69 -7.98
CA ASN A 34 -13.86 10.52 -7.97
C ASN A 34 -13.09 11.80 -7.62
N PHE A 35 -13.72 12.78 -6.97
CA PHE A 35 -13.13 14.10 -6.66
C PHE A 35 -11.80 13.99 -5.89
N ARG A 36 -11.65 12.97 -5.03
CA ARG A 36 -10.39 12.70 -4.31
C ARG A 36 -9.25 12.25 -5.23
N GLN A 37 -9.55 11.38 -6.20
CA GLN A 37 -8.56 10.85 -7.13
C GLN A 37 -8.14 11.90 -8.16
N TYR A 38 -9.13 12.62 -8.72
CA TYR A 38 -8.84 13.73 -9.63
C TYR A 38 -8.24 14.94 -8.91
N GLY A 39 -8.54 15.15 -7.63
CA GLY A 39 -7.96 16.22 -6.81
C GLY A 39 -6.44 16.11 -6.67
N MET A 40 -5.88 14.90 -6.55
CA MET A 40 -4.43 14.70 -6.46
C MET A 40 -3.73 15.01 -7.80
N VAL A 41 -4.32 14.57 -8.92
CA VAL A 41 -3.79 14.85 -10.26
C VAL A 41 -3.91 16.35 -10.57
N ALA A 42 -5.03 16.98 -10.19
CA ALA A 42 -5.21 18.42 -10.32
C ALA A 42 -4.19 19.20 -9.47
N ALA A 43 -3.93 18.77 -8.23
CA ALA A 43 -2.91 19.38 -7.38
C ALA A 43 -1.50 19.30 -8.00
N LEU A 44 -1.14 18.14 -8.59
CA LEU A 44 0.12 17.98 -9.32
C LEU A 44 0.19 18.95 -10.52
N ALA A 45 -0.88 19.00 -11.33
CA ALA A 45 -0.93 19.89 -12.50
C ALA A 45 -0.77 21.36 -12.11
N VAL A 46 -1.45 21.79 -11.04
CA VAL A 46 -1.32 23.16 -10.50
C VAL A 46 0.10 23.45 -10.06
N ILE A 47 0.74 22.54 -9.32
CA ILE A 47 2.14 22.70 -8.87
C ILE A 47 3.10 22.76 -10.08
N VAL A 48 2.91 21.91 -11.09
CA VAL A 48 3.73 21.90 -12.31
C VAL A 48 3.57 23.22 -13.07
N ILE A 49 2.34 23.71 -13.27
CA ILE A 49 2.09 24.99 -13.97
C ILE A 49 2.71 26.15 -13.18
N LEU A 50 2.52 26.18 -11.86
CA LEU A 50 3.07 27.22 -10.99
C LEU A 50 4.59 27.29 -11.11
N PHE A 51 5.29 26.15 -10.98
CA PHE A 51 6.74 26.14 -11.13
C PHE A 51 7.20 26.34 -12.57
N GLN A 52 6.42 25.94 -13.58
CA GLN A 52 6.74 26.22 -14.97
C GLN A 52 6.74 27.73 -15.25
N VAL A 53 5.78 28.49 -14.69
CA VAL A 53 5.74 29.95 -14.81
C VAL A 53 6.86 30.58 -13.98
N TRP A 54 7.05 30.15 -12.73
CA TRP A 54 8.03 30.75 -11.83
C TRP A 54 9.49 30.50 -12.25
N THR A 55 9.75 29.35 -12.89
CA THR A 55 11.08 29.00 -13.42
C THR A 55 11.30 29.45 -14.87
N SER A 56 10.45 30.33 -15.41
CA SER A 56 10.55 30.83 -16.80
C SER A 56 10.64 29.69 -17.83
N GLY A 57 9.92 28.60 -17.57
CA GLY A 57 9.83 27.43 -18.44
C GLY A 57 10.96 26.40 -18.32
N ILE A 58 11.90 26.56 -17.39
CA ILE A 58 13.06 25.66 -17.22
C ILE A 58 12.62 24.25 -16.76
N LEU A 59 11.54 24.12 -15.98
CA LEU A 59 11.09 22.85 -15.41
C LEU A 59 10.78 21.78 -16.48
N LEU A 60 10.07 22.13 -17.56
CA LEU A 60 9.72 21.20 -18.64
C LEU A 60 10.77 21.13 -19.76
N LYS A 61 11.93 21.76 -19.63
CA LYS A 61 13.03 21.59 -20.59
C LYS A 61 13.54 20.14 -20.57
N PRO A 62 13.99 19.57 -21.70
CA PRO A 62 14.44 18.17 -21.78
C PRO A 62 15.50 17.79 -20.73
N LEU A 63 16.44 18.69 -20.43
CA LEU A 63 17.49 18.47 -19.42
C LEU A 63 16.90 18.36 -18.00
N SER A 64 15.99 19.27 -17.64
CA SER A 64 15.32 19.25 -16.34
C SER A 64 14.46 18.01 -16.17
N VAL A 65 13.73 17.60 -17.21
CA VAL A 65 12.93 16.37 -17.20
C VAL A 65 13.84 15.14 -17.05
N THR A 66 14.96 15.10 -17.76
CA THR A 66 15.96 14.02 -17.62
C THR A 66 16.51 13.97 -16.20
N ASN A 67 16.83 15.11 -15.59
CA ASN A 67 17.31 15.19 -14.21
C ASN A 67 16.26 14.74 -13.20
N ILE A 68 14.99 15.13 -13.37
CA ILE A 68 13.89 14.68 -12.52
C ILE A 68 13.76 13.16 -12.60
N VAL A 69 13.82 12.58 -13.81
CA VAL A 69 13.73 11.13 -14.00
C VAL A 69 14.95 10.41 -13.41
N GLN A 70 16.17 10.90 -13.63
CA GLN A 70 17.38 10.28 -13.07
C GLN A 70 17.41 10.37 -11.54
N GLN A 71 17.05 11.51 -10.96
CA GLN A 71 17.01 11.70 -9.50
C GLN A 71 15.94 10.88 -8.80
N ASN A 72 14.78 10.65 -9.45
CA ASN A 72 13.70 9.83 -8.89
C ASN A 72 13.80 8.36 -9.33
N GLY A 73 14.69 8.02 -10.28
CA GLY A 73 14.85 6.67 -10.80
C GLY A 73 15.21 5.67 -9.72
N TYR A 74 16.10 6.05 -8.78
CA TYR A 74 16.46 5.16 -7.66
C TYR A 74 15.24 4.85 -6.77
N ILE A 75 14.35 5.82 -6.52
CA ILE A 75 13.14 5.63 -5.72
C ILE A 75 12.20 4.62 -6.40
N LEU A 76 12.06 4.70 -7.73
CA LEU A 76 11.23 3.77 -8.51
C LEU A 76 11.76 2.34 -8.42
N ILE A 77 13.08 2.15 -8.52
CA ILE A 77 13.72 0.84 -8.40
C ILE A 77 13.51 0.27 -6.99
N LEU A 78 13.72 1.08 -5.95
CA LEU A 78 13.48 0.67 -4.56
C LEU A 78 12.01 0.32 -4.31
N ALA A 79 11.09 1.06 -4.91
CA ALA A 79 9.66 0.79 -4.78
C ALA A 79 9.27 -0.60 -5.33
N ILE A 80 9.85 -1.03 -6.45
CA ILE A 80 9.62 -2.38 -6.99
C ILE A 80 10.06 -3.45 -5.99
N GLY A 81 11.20 -3.27 -5.32
CA GLY A 81 11.66 -4.16 -4.26
C GLY A 81 10.70 -4.22 -3.07
N MET A 82 10.22 -3.05 -2.62
CA MET A 82 9.27 -2.97 -1.50
C MET A 82 7.93 -3.62 -1.78
N VAL A 83 7.49 -3.70 -3.05
CA VAL A 83 6.22 -4.36 -3.40
C VAL A 83 6.20 -5.81 -2.94
N ILE A 84 7.29 -6.56 -3.12
CA ILE A 84 7.37 -7.98 -2.70
C ILE A 84 7.22 -8.11 -1.18
N VAL A 85 7.80 -7.17 -0.42
CA VAL A 85 7.71 -7.14 1.05
C VAL A 85 6.30 -6.82 1.51
N ILE A 86 5.65 -5.84 0.89
CA ILE A 86 4.29 -5.40 1.25
C ILE A 86 3.26 -6.48 0.90
N ILE A 87 3.40 -7.14 -0.24
CA ILE A 87 2.51 -8.27 -0.63
C ILE A 87 2.60 -9.40 0.41
N SER A 88 3.77 -9.59 1.02
CA SER A 88 3.98 -10.59 2.07
C SER A 88 3.42 -10.17 3.44
N GLY A 89 2.73 -9.02 3.54
CA GLY A 89 2.14 -8.52 4.78
C GLY A 89 3.12 -7.85 5.74
N HIS A 90 4.32 -7.51 5.26
CA HIS A 90 5.37 -6.89 6.06
C HIS A 90 5.58 -5.41 5.68
N ILE A 91 6.27 -4.68 6.56
CA ILE A 91 6.69 -3.29 6.33
C ILE A 91 8.22 -3.27 6.31
N ASP A 92 8.82 -2.64 5.30
CA ASP A 92 10.25 -2.36 5.23
C ASP A 92 10.50 -0.85 5.25
N LEU A 93 11.03 -0.39 6.38
CA LEU A 93 11.47 0.99 6.55
C LEU A 93 12.97 1.17 6.23
N SER A 94 13.75 0.09 6.24
CA SER A 94 15.22 0.14 6.13
C SER A 94 15.75 0.24 4.71
N VAL A 95 14.91 0.03 3.69
CA VAL A 95 15.37 -0.08 2.29
C VAL A 95 16.22 1.12 1.85
N GLY A 96 15.83 2.34 2.25
CA GLY A 96 16.54 3.56 1.88
C GLY A 96 17.92 3.68 2.54
N SER A 97 18.00 3.34 3.83
CA SER A 97 19.28 3.30 4.57
C SER A 97 20.20 2.17 4.10
N ILE A 98 19.66 1.03 3.68
CA ILE A 98 20.47 -0.06 3.10
C ILE A 98 21.02 0.39 1.74
N ALA A 99 20.18 1.00 0.90
CA ALA A 99 20.62 1.54 -0.38
C ALA A 99 21.73 2.60 -0.19
N GLY A 100 21.57 3.48 0.80
CA GLY A 100 22.60 4.45 1.19
C GLY A 100 23.91 3.78 1.65
N PHE A 101 23.82 2.76 2.50
CA PHE A 101 24.99 2.03 3.01
C PHE A 101 25.72 1.26 1.92
N VAL A 102 24.99 0.53 1.07
CA VAL A 102 25.58 -0.23 -0.05
C VAL A 102 26.16 0.73 -1.09
N GLY A 103 25.51 1.87 -1.34
CA GLY A 103 26.04 2.94 -2.20
C GLY A 103 27.33 3.55 -1.63
N ALA A 104 27.35 3.84 -0.33
CA ALA A 104 28.54 4.28 0.40
C ALA A 104 29.69 3.27 0.29
N MET A 105 29.40 1.99 0.49
CA MET A 105 30.38 0.90 0.33
C MET A 105 30.91 0.84 -1.11
N SER A 106 30.05 1.02 -2.10
CA SER A 106 30.48 1.05 -3.51
C SER A 106 31.46 2.19 -3.78
N ALA A 107 31.23 3.36 -3.18
CA ALA A 107 32.13 4.50 -3.28
C ALA A 107 33.49 4.21 -2.63
N VAL A 108 33.49 3.63 -1.43
CA VAL A 108 34.73 3.25 -0.72
C VAL A 108 35.51 2.20 -1.52
N LEU A 109 34.86 1.15 -2.02
CA LEU A 109 35.51 0.10 -2.79
C LEU A 109 36.10 0.63 -4.11
N MET A 110 35.36 1.46 -4.83
CA MET A 110 35.82 1.97 -6.13
C MET A 110 36.85 3.09 -6.01
N ILE A 111 36.73 3.97 -5.01
CA ILE A 111 37.51 5.22 -4.92
C ILE A 111 38.63 5.12 -3.89
N LYS A 112 38.39 4.54 -2.69
CA LYS A 112 39.43 4.39 -1.67
C LYS A 112 40.28 3.13 -1.88
N ASN A 113 39.70 2.06 -2.41
CA ASN A 113 40.40 0.78 -2.62
C ASN A 113 40.76 0.52 -4.09
N ASP A 114 40.54 1.49 -4.99
CA ASP A 114 40.83 1.42 -6.43
C ASP A 114 40.30 0.14 -7.13
N MET A 115 39.20 -0.42 -6.60
CA MET A 115 38.68 -1.67 -7.10
C MET A 115 37.94 -1.46 -8.44
N PRO A 116 38.12 -2.36 -9.43
CA PRO A 116 37.35 -2.31 -10.67
C PRO A 116 35.85 -2.29 -10.39
N TRP A 117 35.13 -1.36 -11.02
CA TRP A 117 33.71 -1.13 -10.75
C TRP A 117 32.83 -2.39 -10.87
N PRO A 118 33.05 -3.35 -11.80
CA PRO A 118 32.20 -4.55 -11.87
C PRO A 118 32.35 -5.44 -10.63
N VAL A 119 33.58 -5.55 -10.10
CA VAL A 119 33.88 -6.35 -8.91
C VAL A 119 33.26 -5.68 -7.68
N ALA A 120 33.43 -4.36 -7.55
CA ALA A 120 32.80 -3.58 -6.48
C ALA A 120 31.27 -3.71 -6.50
N VAL A 121 30.63 -3.64 -7.67
CA VAL A 121 29.17 -3.85 -7.81
C VAL A 121 28.77 -5.26 -7.40
N ALA A 122 29.49 -6.30 -7.84
CA ALA A 122 29.19 -7.68 -7.45
C ALA A 122 29.29 -7.89 -5.93
N LEU A 123 30.32 -7.35 -5.29
CA LEU A 123 30.47 -7.37 -3.84
C LEU A 123 29.35 -6.60 -3.12
N CYS A 124 28.98 -5.43 -3.63
CA CYS A 124 27.88 -4.63 -3.08
C CYS A 124 26.52 -5.32 -3.22
N LEU A 125 26.25 -6.01 -4.33
CA LEU A 125 25.05 -6.82 -4.50
C LEU A 125 25.02 -8.01 -3.53
N GLY A 126 26.16 -8.68 -3.35
CA GLY A 126 26.32 -9.73 -2.34
C GLY A 126 26.07 -9.21 -0.93
N LEU A 127 26.66 -8.06 -0.57
CA LEU A 127 26.46 -7.41 0.72
C LEU A 127 24.99 -7.03 0.96
N GLY A 128 24.32 -6.46 -0.04
CA GLY A 128 22.89 -6.15 0.04
C GLY A 128 22.03 -7.40 0.25
N ALA A 129 22.33 -8.49 -0.46
CA ALA A 129 21.65 -9.77 -0.29
C ALA A 129 21.87 -10.37 1.10
N LEU A 130 23.10 -10.31 1.62
CA LEU A 130 23.44 -10.76 2.98
C LEU A 130 22.70 -9.94 4.04
N ILE A 131 22.63 -8.62 3.89
CA ILE A 131 21.87 -7.74 4.78
C ILE A 131 20.37 -8.08 4.73
N GLY A 132 19.83 -8.31 3.53
CA GLY A 132 18.45 -8.73 3.35
C GLY A 132 18.15 -10.09 4.01
N ALA A 133 19.04 -11.06 3.84
CA ALA A 133 18.95 -12.37 4.50
C ALA A 133 19.04 -12.25 6.03
N TRP A 134 19.93 -11.40 6.54
CA TRP A 134 20.04 -11.11 7.97
C TRP A 134 18.75 -10.51 8.54
N GLN A 135 18.16 -9.51 7.87
CA GLN A 135 16.86 -8.97 8.31
C GLN A 135 15.74 -10.01 8.21
N GLY A 136 15.71 -10.78 7.12
CA GLY A 136 14.77 -11.88 6.92
C GLY A 136 14.89 -12.96 8.00
N PHE A 137 16.09 -13.23 8.50
CA PHE A 137 16.32 -14.22 9.55
C PHE A 137 15.59 -13.86 10.85
N TRP A 138 15.71 -12.61 11.32
CA TRP A 138 15.03 -12.13 12.53
C TRP A 138 13.51 -12.15 12.39
N ILE A 139 13.00 -11.91 11.19
CA ILE A 139 11.56 -11.89 10.92
C ILE A 139 11.03 -13.32 10.84
N ALA A 140 11.64 -14.18 10.02
CA ALA A 140 11.12 -15.51 9.70
C ALA A 140 11.37 -16.56 10.79
N TYR A 141 12.57 -16.59 11.40
CA TYR A 141 12.95 -17.63 12.36
C TYR A 141 12.74 -17.19 13.81
N VAL A 142 13.12 -15.96 14.15
CA VAL A 142 12.97 -15.45 15.52
C VAL A 142 11.54 -14.97 15.78
N GLY A 143 10.82 -14.55 14.73
CA GLY A 143 9.43 -14.10 14.82
C GLY A 143 9.30 -12.67 15.35
N ILE A 144 10.33 -11.84 15.18
CA ILE A 144 10.27 -10.42 15.54
C ILE A 144 9.43 -9.68 14.48
N PRO A 145 8.46 -8.83 14.85
CA PRO A 145 7.68 -8.04 13.89
C PRO A 145 8.58 -7.23 12.94
N SER A 146 8.31 -7.28 11.63
CA SER A 146 9.18 -6.70 10.60
C SER A 146 9.41 -5.19 10.74
N PHE A 147 8.39 -4.46 11.22
CA PHE A 147 8.52 -3.03 11.49
C PHE A 147 9.64 -2.72 12.49
N ILE A 148 9.83 -3.57 13.51
CA ILE A 148 10.88 -3.38 14.52
C ILE A 148 12.24 -3.70 13.92
N VAL A 149 12.34 -4.83 13.20
CA VAL A 149 13.58 -5.26 12.55
C VAL A 149 14.05 -4.21 11.54
N THR A 150 13.14 -3.67 10.73
CA THR A 150 13.46 -2.70 9.69
C THR A 150 13.66 -1.28 10.24
N LEU A 151 13.00 -0.88 11.34
CA LEU A 151 13.37 0.37 12.03
C LEU A 151 14.76 0.31 12.65
N ALA A 152 15.07 -0.78 13.35
CA ALA A 152 16.39 -0.99 13.92
C ALA A 152 17.46 -1.08 12.82
N GLY A 153 17.17 -1.85 11.77
CA GLY A 153 18.00 -1.93 10.57
C GLY A 153 18.24 -0.56 9.96
N MET A 154 17.22 0.30 9.88
CA MET A 154 17.39 1.66 9.39
C MET A 154 18.42 2.44 10.19
N LEU A 155 18.32 2.41 11.53
CA LEU A 155 19.26 3.12 12.41
C LEU A 155 20.68 2.55 12.30
N VAL A 156 20.82 1.23 12.20
CA VAL A 156 22.12 0.56 11.99
C VAL A 156 22.76 0.98 10.68
N PHE A 157 22.08 0.78 9.55
CA PHE A 157 22.68 1.05 8.25
C PHE A 157 22.84 2.55 7.99
N ARG A 158 21.97 3.40 8.54
CA ARG A 158 22.14 4.86 8.50
C ARG A 158 23.37 5.31 9.28
N GLY A 159 23.55 4.81 10.51
CA GLY A 159 24.75 5.07 11.30
C GLY A 159 26.02 4.55 10.64
N ALA A 160 25.96 3.33 10.09
CA ALA A 160 27.09 2.73 9.37
C ALA A 160 27.44 3.49 8.08
N THR A 161 26.45 4.06 7.38
CA THR A 161 26.67 4.95 6.23
C THR A 161 27.43 6.19 6.68
N GLN A 162 26.99 6.83 7.77
CA GLN A 162 27.64 8.02 8.31
C GLN A 162 29.08 7.73 8.77
N TYR A 163 29.32 6.57 9.36
CA TYR A 163 30.65 6.12 9.77
C TYR A 163 31.58 5.91 8.55
N LEU A 164 31.11 5.20 7.51
CA LEU A 164 31.90 4.95 6.29
C LEU A 164 32.27 6.22 5.53
N LEU A 165 31.34 7.18 5.49
CA LEU A 165 31.50 8.43 4.74
C LEU A 165 32.14 9.55 5.56
N GLU A 166 32.27 9.37 6.88
CA GLU A 166 32.72 10.43 7.81
C GLU A 166 31.88 11.72 7.66
N GLY A 167 30.61 11.57 7.24
CA GLY A 167 29.70 12.67 6.93
C GLY A 167 29.95 13.44 5.63
N GLN A 168 30.84 12.95 4.76
CA GLN A 168 31.15 13.54 3.46
C GLN A 168 30.64 12.69 2.29
N SER A 169 30.34 13.30 1.15
CA SER A 169 30.03 12.56 -0.08
C SER A 169 31.31 12.19 -0.83
N ILE A 170 31.51 10.91 -1.14
CA ILE A 170 32.68 10.43 -1.88
C ILE A 170 32.38 10.46 -3.39
N ALA A 171 33.20 11.20 -4.14
CA ALA A 171 33.13 11.40 -5.60
C ALA A 171 34.52 11.88 -6.11
N PRO A 172 34.83 11.86 -7.42
CA PRO A 172 34.02 11.38 -8.55
C PRO A 172 34.16 9.88 -8.84
N PHE A 173 33.11 9.27 -9.35
CA PHE A 173 33.13 7.89 -9.83
C PHE A 173 33.79 7.75 -11.20
N PRO A 174 34.41 6.60 -11.52
CA PRO A 174 35.01 6.37 -12.83
C PRO A 174 34.00 6.54 -13.97
N ARG A 175 34.43 7.12 -15.10
CA ARG A 175 33.54 7.47 -16.23
C ARG A 175 32.78 6.26 -16.77
N SER A 176 33.43 5.10 -16.86
CA SER A 176 32.81 3.86 -17.32
C SER A 176 31.64 3.41 -16.45
N PHE A 177 31.71 3.66 -15.12
CA PHE A 177 30.59 3.41 -14.21
C PHE A 177 29.49 4.48 -14.36
N SER A 178 29.88 5.76 -14.37
CA SER A 178 28.93 6.87 -14.52
C SER A 178 28.14 6.80 -15.83
N GLN A 179 28.77 6.36 -16.92
CA GLN A 179 28.11 6.16 -18.22
C GLN A 179 27.04 5.07 -18.21
N VAL A 180 27.16 4.05 -17.35
CA VAL A 180 26.11 3.03 -17.18
C VAL A 180 24.87 3.63 -16.51
N SER A 181 25.04 4.60 -15.62
CA SER A 181 23.92 5.23 -14.89
C SER A 181 23.30 6.43 -15.59
N SER A 182 24.10 7.31 -16.19
CA SER A 182 23.65 8.59 -16.76
C SER A 182 24.07 8.79 -18.23
N GLY A 183 24.69 7.79 -18.84
CA GLY A 183 25.06 7.83 -20.25
C GLY A 183 23.88 7.63 -21.20
N PHE A 184 24.10 8.00 -22.46
CA PHE A 184 23.16 7.81 -23.56
C PHE A 184 23.53 6.57 -24.37
N LEU A 185 22.55 5.96 -25.04
CA LEU A 185 22.80 4.85 -25.96
C LEU A 185 23.76 5.31 -27.08
N PRO A 186 24.76 4.49 -27.47
CA PRO A 186 25.66 4.82 -28.57
C PRO A 186 24.87 5.11 -29.84
N GLU A 187 25.19 6.20 -30.54
CA GLU A 187 24.50 6.56 -31.77
C GLU A 187 24.78 5.54 -32.88
N ILE A 188 23.71 5.17 -33.59
CA ILE A 188 23.77 4.32 -34.78
C ILE A 188 23.19 5.18 -35.91
N GLY A 189 24.00 5.51 -36.92
CA GLY A 189 23.52 6.23 -38.12
C GLY A 189 23.95 7.70 -38.28
N GLY A 190 25.05 8.13 -37.67
CA GLY A 190 25.61 9.48 -37.83
C GLY A 190 24.90 10.57 -37.03
N PRO A 191 25.49 11.78 -36.90
CA PRO A 191 24.94 12.87 -36.12
C PRO A 191 23.71 13.47 -36.81
N GLY A 192 22.53 12.95 -36.47
CA GLY A 192 21.24 13.49 -36.89
C GLY A 192 20.50 14.17 -35.73
N LEU A 193 19.38 14.84 -36.04
CA LEU A 193 18.50 15.48 -35.04
C LEU A 193 17.86 14.49 -34.04
N TYR A 194 17.87 13.20 -34.35
CA TYR A 194 17.25 12.15 -33.55
C TYR A 194 18.25 11.04 -33.20
N HIS A 195 18.29 10.65 -31.93
CA HIS A 195 19.01 9.45 -31.51
C HIS A 195 18.23 8.20 -31.92
N TRP A 196 18.54 7.61 -33.07
CA TRP A 196 17.85 6.42 -33.60
C TRP A 196 17.65 5.27 -32.59
N PRO A 197 18.62 4.91 -31.73
CA PRO A 197 18.42 3.85 -30.74
C PRO A 197 17.29 4.14 -29.76
N THR A 198 17.12 5.39 -29.32
CA THR A 198 16.05 5.75 -28.37
C THR A 198 14.68 5.72 -29.04
N VAL A 199 14.61 6.09 -30.32
CA VAL A 199 13.38 6.00 -31.13
C VAL A 199 12.95 4.55 -31.32
N ILE A 200 13.89 3.67 -31.69
CA ILE A 200 13.62 2.24 -31.88
C ILE A 200 13.17 1.60 -30.57
N LEU A 201 13.84 1.91 -29.45
CA LEU A 201 13.44 1.43 -28.14
C LEU A 201 12.04 1.92 -27.76
N GLY A 202 11.72 3.19 -28.02
CA GLY A 202 10.40 3.76 -27.79
C GLY A 202 9.30 3.05 -28.60
N LEU A 203 9.54 2.82 -29.90
CA LEU A 203 8.63 2.06 -30.76
C LEU A 203 8.42 0.63 -30.26
N PHE A 204 9.49 -0.04 -29.85
CA PHE A 204 9.43 -1.38 -29.28
C PHE A 204 8.59 -1.41 -28.00
N VAL A 205 8.82 -0.49 -27.06
CA VAL A 205 8.04 -0.38 -25.81
C VAL A 205 6.57 -0.12 -26.10
N MET A 206 6.25 0.76 -27.05
CA MET A 206 4.87 1.01 -27.46
C MET A 206 4.22 -0.24 -28.06
N ALA A 207 4.91 -0.95 -28.96
CA ALA A 207 4.41 -2.20 -29.54
C ALA A 207 4.17 -3.28 -28.47
N ALA A 208 5.10 -3.42 -27.52
CA ALA A 208 4.96 -4.34 -26.39
C ALA A 208 3.77 -3.98 -25.50
N ALA A 209 3.57 -2.69 -25.19
CA ALA A 209 2.43 -2.22 -24.40
C ALA A 209 1.09 -2.50 -25.11
N VAL A 210 1.00 -2.22 -26.41
CA VAL A 210 -0.18 -2.55 -27.22
C VAL A 210 -0.43 -4.05 -27.23
N TRP A 211 0.61 -4.86 -27.42
CA TRP A 211 0.50 -6.31 -27.41
C TRP A 211 0.03 -6.85 -26.05
N GLN A 212 0.57 -6.33 -24.94
CA GLN A 212 0.12 -6.67 -23.58
C GLN A 212 -1.36 -6.29 -23.38
N GLN A 213 -1.79 -5.11 -23.83
CA GLN A 213 -3.17 -4.65 -23.73
C GLN A 213 -4.13 -5.57 -24.50
N VAL A 214 -3.75 -5.97 -25.71
CA VAL A 214 -4.52 -6.90 -26.54
C VAL A 214 -4.58 -8.29 -25.90
N ARG A 215 -3.44 -8.79 -25.40
CA ARG A 215 -3.36 -10.09 -24.72
C ARG A 215 -4.21 -10.12 -23.45
N GLN A 216 -4.16 -9.07 -22.64
CA GLN A 216 -4.98 -8.93 -21.44
C GLN A 216 -6.47 -8.91 -21.79
N ARG A 217 -6.89 -8.12 -22.79
CA ARG A 217 -8.27 -8.10 -23.27
C ARG A 217 -8.75 -9.46 -23.75
N ARG A 218 -7.96 -10.15 -24.57
CA ARG A 218 -8.27 -11.52 -25.05
C ARG A 218 -8.41 -12.52 -23.91
N THR A 219 -7.57 -12.40 -22.88
CA THR A 219 -7.61 -13.26 -21.68
C THR A 219 -8.88 -12.99 -20.87
N GLN A 220 -9.20 -11.73 -20.60
CA GLN A 220 -10.43 -11.31 -19.90
C GLN A 220 -11.70 -11.79 -20.64
N SER A 221 -11.73 -11.70 -21.98
CA SER A 221 -12.86 -12.21 -22.78
C SER A 221 -12.99 -13.74 -22.79
N ARG A 222 -11.93 -14.50 -22.50
CA ARG A 222 -12.00 -15.96 -22.33
C ARG A 222 -12.61 -16.33 -20.96
N TYR A 223 -12.22 -15.63 -19.89
CA TYR A 223 -12.78 -15.85 -18.55
C TYR A 223 -14.23 -15.36 -18.40
N GLY A 224 -14.57 -14.19 -18.97
CA GLY A 224 -15.95 -13.65 -18.95
C GLY A 224 -16.96 -14.53 -19.69
N ARG A 225 -16.56 -15.17 -20.80
CA ARG A 225 -17.39 -16.16 -21.52
C ARG A 225 -17.54 -17.47 -20.74
N GLY A 226 -16.53 -17.88 -19.97
CA GLY A 226 -16.59 -19.07 -19.12
C GLY A 226 -17.61 -18.95 -17.98
N LEU A 227 -17.66 -17.79 -17.31
CA LEU A 227 -18.64 -17.51 -16.25
C LEU A 227 -20.07 -17.34 -16.79
N ALA A 228 -20.24 -16.62 -17.91
CA ALA A 228 -21.55 -16.51 -18.56
C ALA A 228 -22.08 -17.87 -19.06
N ALA A 229 -21.22 -18.68 -19.69
CA ALA A 229 -21.59 -20.03 -20.13
C ALA A 229 -21.81 -21.02 -18.97
N GLY A 230 -21.10 -20.84 -17.85
CA GLY A 230 -21.27 -21.61 -16.62
C GLY A 230 -22.60 -21.30 -15.92
N LEU A 231 -22.94 -20.01 -15.79
CA LEU A 231 -24.21 -19.55 -15.21
C LEU A 231 -25.41 -19.98 -16.07
N VAL A 232 -25.32 -19.88 -17.40
CA VAL A 232 -26.35 -20.41 -18.31
C VAL A 232 -26.52 -21.92 -18.14
N ARG A 233 -25.42 -22.69 -18.02
CA ARG A 233 -25.51 -24.13 -17.79
C ARG A 233 -26.15 -24.51 -16.45
N ILE A 234 -25.83 -23.79 -15.36
CA ILE A 234 -26.43 -24.04 -14.04
C ILE A 234 -27.93 -23.70 -14.04
N GLN A 235 -28.31 -22.58 -14.67
CA GLN A 235 -29.71 -22.17 -14.80
C GLN A 235 -30.55 -23.20 -15.59
N VAL A 236 -30.02 -23.69 -16.71
CA VAL A 236 -30.69 -24.69 -17.56
C VAL A 236 -30.81 -26.04 -16.85
N ARG A 237 -29.80 -26.44 -16.06
CA ARG A 237 -29.82 -27.69 -15.28
C ARG A 237 -30.80 -27.63 -14.10
N GLY A 238 -30.96 -26.46 -13.47
CA GLY A 238 -31.97 -26.21 -12.43
C GLY A 238 -33.40 -26.30 -12.96
N HIS A 239 -33.66 -25.78 -14.17
CA HIS A 239 -34.98 -25.86 -14.80
C HIS A 239 -35.37 -27.28 -15.22
N ARG A 240 -34.44 -28.07 -15.79
CA ARG A 240 -34.71 -29.46 -16.17
C ARG A 240 -34.99 -30.38 -14.98
N ARG A 241 -34.33 -30.16 -13.83
CA ARG A 241 -34.60 -30.94 -12.60
C ARG A 241 -35.95 -30.61 -11.94
N ARG A 242 -36.46 -29.38 -12.09
CA ARG A 242 -37.81 -29.01 -11.62
C ARG A 242 -38.91 -29.52 -12.54
N ALA A 243 -38.71 -29.52 -13.86
CA ALA A 243 -39.69 -30.04 -14.81
C ALA A 243 -39.90 -31.56 -14.69
N GLY A 244 -38.85 -32.34 -14.42
CA GLY A 244 -38.96 -33.80 -14.25
C GLY A 244 -39.58 -34.27 -12.93
N ARG A 245 -39.67 -33.41 -11.90
CA ARG A 245 -40.23 -33.78 -10.58
C ARG A 245 -41.71 -33.43 -10.40
N LEU A 246 -42.29 -32.61 -11.28
CA LEU A 246 -43.67 -32.14 -11.13
C LEU A 246 -44.70 -33.01 -11.86
N HIS A 247 -44.30 -33.86 -12.82
CA HIS A 247 -45.24 -34.69 -13.58
C HIS A 247 -45.88 -35.87 -12.81
N PRO A 248 -45.23 -36.55 -11.83
CA PRO A 248 -45.90 -37.62 -11.08
C PRO A 248 -46.63 -37.14 -9.81
N ALA A 249 -46.37 -35.92 -9.32
CA ALA A 249 -46.88 -35.47 -8.01
C ALA A 249 -48.31 -34.87 -8.05
N VAL A 250 -48.81 -34.48 -9.22
CA VAL A 250 -50.13 -33.83 -9.36
C VAL A 250 -51.28 -34.86 -9.41
N GLY A 251 -50.98 -36.13 -9.71
CA GLY A 251 -51.99 -37.21 -9.72
C GLY A 251 -52.38 -37.76 -8.35
N GLN A 252 -51.52 -37.61 -7.32
CA GLN A 252 -51.72 -38.29 -6.02
C GLN A 252 -52.35 -37.41 -4.92
N LEU A 253 -52.40 -36.08 -5.10
CA LEU A 253 -52.95 -35.16 -4.09
C LEU A 253 -54.45 -34.84 -4.27
N SER A 254 -55.06 -35.20 -5.40
CA SER A 254 -56.51 -35.06 -5.62
C SER A 254 -57.36 -36.04 -4.77
N ARG A 255 -56.76 -37.12 -4.24
CA ARG A 255 -57.48 -38.14 -3.43
C ARG A 255 -57.41 -37.96 -1.92
N ARG A 256 -56.68 -36.97 -1.38
CA ARG A 256 -56.47 -36.82 0.08
C ARG A 256 -57.05 -35.56 0.73
N ALA A 257 -57.77 -34.72 -0.03
CA ALA A 257 -58.36 -33.47 0.47
C ALA A 257 -59.89 -33.54 0.68
N ARG A 258 -60.44 -34.70 1.05
CA ARG A 258 -61.73 -34.79 1.77
C ARG A 258 -61.46 -35.35 3.15
N GLY A 259 -61.45 -34.48 4.16
CA GLY A 259 -61.48 -34.90 5.55
C GLY A 259 -60.54 -34.13 6.46
N ARG A 260 -61.11 -33.14 7.15
CA ARG A 260 -60.96 -32.86 8.60
C ARG A 260 -60.64 -31.41 8.96
N HIS A 261 -61.29 -31.04 10.06
CA HIS A 261 -61.62 -29.71 10.54
C HIS A 261 -60.56 -29.10 11.47
N HIS A 262 -60.66 -27.77 11.61
CA HIS A 262 -60.06 -26.82 12.55
C HIS A 262 -60.00 -27.27 14.04
N PRO A 263 -59.13 -26.66 14.89
CA PRO A 263 -59.52 -25.44 15.62
C PRO A 263 -58.42 -24.39 15.92
N ARG A 264 -58.89 -23.21 16.38
CA ARG A 264 -58.20 -21.93 16.67
C ARG A 264 -57.66 -21.82 18.12
N ARG A 265 -56.55 -21.11 18.36
CA ARG A 265 -56.21 -20.40 19.63
C ARG A 265 -55.27 -19.20 19.36
N ARG A 266 -55.75 -17.95 19.53
CA ARG A 266 -55.68 -17.01 20.68
C ARG A 266 -54.43 -16.12 20.71
N VAL A 267 -54.64 -14.84 20.37
CA VAL A 267 -53.73 -13.69 20.51
C VAL A 267 -54.01 -12.99 21.85
N ARG A 268 -52.97 -12.58 22.58
CA ARG A 268 -53.08 -11.83 23.86
C ARG A 268 -52.49 -10.43 23.69
N HIS A 269 -53.29 -9.43 24.06
CA HIS A 269 -52.91 -8.02 24.19
C HIS A 269 -52.23 -7.74 25.54
N LEU A 270 -51.26 -6.82 25.59
CA LEU A 270 -50.95 -6.04 26.79
C LEU A 270 -50.47 -4.63 26.43
N ARG A 271 -50.91 -3.67 27.27
CA ARG A 271 -51.02 -2.22 27.06
C ARG A 271 -49.73 -1.43 27.31
N LEU A 272 -49.74 -0.22 26.74
CA LEU A 272 -48.91 0.96 26.98
C LEU A 272 -49.03 1.51 28.41
N ARG A 273 -47.92 2.04 28.97
CA ARG A 273 -47.82 3.38 29.60
C ARG A 273 -46.39 3.67 30.11
N ASP A 274 -46.03 4.95 29.99
CA ASP A 274 -45.01 5.73 30.72
C ASP A 274 -43.51 5.59 30.38
N ALA A 275 -43.02 6.60 29.63
CA ALA A 275 -41.88 7.46 30.03
C ALA A 275 -41.48 8.40 28.86
N LYS A 276 -42.28 9.44 28.62
CA LYS A 276 -41.87 10.64 27.86
C LYS A 276 -41.87 11.83 28.82
N HIS A 277 -40.77 12.08 29.50
CA HIS A 277 -40.45 13.38 30.11
C HIS A 277 -38.95 13.39 30.43
N GLY A 278 -38.16 14.15 29.66
CA GLY A 278 -36.71 14.24 29.86
C GLY A 278 -35.93 14.81 28.68
N LEU A 279 -36.54 15.66 27.87
CA LEU A 279 -35.85 16.48 26.87
C LEU A 279 -36.36 17.90 27.02
N ARG A 280 -35.61 18.73 27.76
CA ARG A 280 -35.51 20.19 27.68
C ARG A 280 -34.83 20.69 28.96
N GLN A 281 -33.50 20.82 28.91
CA GLN A 281 -32.68 21.83 29.60
C GLN A 281 -31.21 21.41 29.52
N ALA A 282 -30.41 22.20 28.81
CA ALA A 282 -28.95 22.39 28.93
C ALA A 282 -28.33 22.70 27.55
N GLY A 283 -28.84 23.74 26.90
CA GLY A 283 -28.00 24.58 26.05
C GLY A 283 -27.41 25.70 26.91
N VAL A 284 -26.21 26.13 26.54
CA VAL A 284 -25.57 27.42 26.90
C VAL A 284 -24.70 27.45 28.17
N ARG A 285 -23.39 27.28 27.96
CA ARG A 285 -22.23 28.02 28.54
C ARG A 285 -20.98 27.28 28.04
N GLY A 286 -19.92 27.86 27.48
CA GLY A 286 -19.46 29.24 27.39
C GLY A 286 -17.93 29.18 27.30
N ARG A 287 -17.42 29.36 26.08
CA ARG A 287 -16.12 29.93 25.65
C ARG A 287 -14.92 30.06 26.63
N ARG A 288 -13.75 29.78 26.01
CA ARG A 288 -12.39 30.37 26.17
C ARG A 288 -11.48 29.80 27.26
N GLN A 289 -10.38 29.19 26.82
CA GLN A 289 -9.04 29.79 26.98
C GLN A 289 -8.06 29.32 25.88
N ARG A 290 -7.24 30.28 25.47
CA ARG A 290 -6.17 30.24 24.46
C ARG A 290 -4.88 29.74 25.11
N GLY A 291 -4.05 29.04 24.34
CA GLY A 291 -2.65 28.81 24.70
C GLY A 291 -1.81 28.43 23.49
N ARG A 292 -1.31 29.44 22.77
CA ARG A 292 -0.27 29.30 21.74
C ARG A 292 0.93 28.52 22.31
N ARG A 293 1.34 27.45 21.63
CA ARG A 293 2.75 27.04 21.62
C ARG A 293 3.23 26.88 20.19
N THR A 294 4.11 27.82 19.88
CA THR A 294 5.08 27.92 18.80
C THR A 294 5.53 26.58 18.23
N ALA A 295 5.49 26.51 16.90
CA ALA A 295 6.24 25.58 16.10
C ALA A 295 7.75 25.83 16.33
N VAL A 296 8.40 24.88 16.99
CA VAL A 296 9.86 24.68 16.97
C VAL A 296 10.07 23.20 16.65
N GLY A 297 11.05 22.95 15.78
CA GLY A 297 11.24 21.71 15.04
C GLY A 297 11.01 20.41 15.80
N ARG A 298 10.30 19.49 15.15
CA ARG A 298 10.12 18.12 15.61
C ARG A 298 10.28 17.18 14.41
N GLN A 299 11.52 17.02 13.97
CA GLN A 299 11.95 15.85 13.20
C GLN A 299 12.58 14.84 14.18
N ASP A 300 11.78 14.30 15.10
CA ASP A 300 12.21 13.22 16.02
C ASP A 300 11.01 12.39 16.50
N GLN A 301 10.13 12.03 15.56
CA GLN A 301 9.02 11.10 15.83
C GLN A 301 8.92 10.03 14.74
N ALA A 302 9.99 9.26 14.56
CA ALA A 302 9.87 7.91 14.01
C ALA A 302 9.84 6.94 15.21
N GLY A 303 8.65 6.48 15.61
CA GLY A 303 8.53 5.50 16.70
C GLY A 303 7.19 5.40 17.42
N HIS A 304 6.14 6.11 17.00
CA HIS A 304 4.80 5.84 17.55
C HIS A 304 4.09 4.78 16.70
N VAL A 305 4.21 3.52 17.14
CA VAL A 305 3.48 2.36 16.60
C VAL A 305 1.98 2.57 16.87
N PRO A 306 1.12 2.78 15.86
CA PRO A 306 -0.32 2.85 16.09
C PRO A 306 -0.85 1.42 16.17
N GLY A 307 -1.06 0.90 17.38
CA GLY A 307 -1.63 -0.45 17.53
C GLY A 307 -1.66 -1.05 18.93
N LEU A 308 -0.98 -0.48 19.93
CA LEU A 308 -1.05 -0.99 21.30
C LEU A 308 -2.04 -0.15 22.13
N ARG A 309 -3.21 -0.72 22.43
CA ARG A 309 -4.07 -0.19 23.48
C ARG A 309 -3.32 -0.27 24.81
N GLN A 310 -3.08 0.91 25.38
CA GLN A 310 -3.02 1.23 26.82
C GLN A 310 -1.92 0.58 27.66
N HIS A 311 -0.84 1.35 27.89
CA HIS A 311 -0.13 1.35 29.18
C HIS A 311 0.03 2.81 29.63
N GLY A 312 -0.27 3.10 30.90
CA GLY A 312 -0.40 4.46 31.45
C GLY A 312 0.87 5.35 31.36
N PRO A 313 0.77 6.64 31.76
CA PRO A 313 1.85 7.63 31.64
C PRO A 313 3.18 7.20 32.25
N ALA A 314 3.17 6.33 33.28
CA ALA A 314 4.38 5.80 33.92
C ALA A 314 5.27 4.93 33.00
N VAL A 315 4.69 4.16 32.07
CA VAL A 315 5.44 3.28 31.15
C VAL A 315 6.12 4.09 30.03
N GLY A 316 5.53 5.23 29.66
CA GLY A 316 6.13 6.18 28.72
C GLY A 316 7.37 6.88 29.28
N THR A 317 7.35 7.22 30.57
CA THR A 317 8.45 7.88 31.27
C THR A 317 9.69 6.99 31.36
N GLY A 318 9.53 5.69 31.67
CA GLY A 318 10.66 4.75 31.72
C GLY A 318 11.36 4.59 30.35
N ARG A 319 10.60 4.46 29.26
CA ARG A 319 11.16 4.38 27.90
C ARG A 319 11.80 5.69 27.42
N ALA A 320 11.34 6.83 27.93
CA ALA A 320 11.95 8.13 27.67
C ALA A 320 13.24 8.33 28.48
N ALA A 321 13.25 7.91 29.74
CA ALA A 321 14.43 7.93 30.62
C ALA A 321 15.55 7.06 30.07
N VAL A 322 15.25 5.82 29.65
CA VAL A 322 16.25 4.92 29.04
C VAL A 322 16.83 5.53 27.77
N ARG A 323 16.00 6.12 26.89
CA ARG A 323 16.50 6.83 25.69
C ARG A 323 17.34 8.05 26.04
N GLY A 324 16.96 8.81 27.08
CA GLY A 324 17.69 9.97 27.56
C GLY A 324 19.07 9.59 28.12
N VAL A 325 19.13 8.55 28.96
CA VAL A 325 20.38 8.02 29.53
C VAL A 325 21.28 7.46 28.45
N LEU A 326 20.75 6.68 27.50
CA LEU A 326 21.57 6.14 26.40
C LEU A 326 22.14 7.27 25.54
N ASN A 327 21.31 8.24 25.17
CA ASN A 327 21.72 9.34 24.30
C ASN A 327 22.76 10.25 24.99
N ASN A 328 22.54 10.57 26.26
CA ASN A 328 23.45 11.42 27.03
C ASN A 328 24.73 10.66 27.40
N GLY A 329 24.62 9.41 27.87
CA GLY A 329 25.75 8.56 28.23
C GLY A 329 26.71 8.35 27.06
N MET A 330 26.20 8.03 25.86
CA MET A 330 27.03 7.89 24.66
C MET A 330 27.66 9.23 24.23
N SER A 331 26.94 10.34 24.37
CA SER A 331 27.48 11.66 24.06
C SER A 331 28.60 12.07 25.04
N LEU A 332 28.48 11.71 26.32
CA LEU A 332 29.45 12.05 27.37
C LEU A 332 30.77 11.29 27.20
N ILE A 333 30.73 10.07 26.69
CA ILE A 333 31.93 9.27 26.38
C ILE A 333 32.48 9.56 24.97
N GLY A 334 32.03 10.63 24.33
CA GLY A 334 32.56 11.11 23.04
C GLY A 334 32.16 10.26 21.83
N ILE A 335 31.15 9.39 21.93
CA ILE A 335 30.72 8.56 20.81
C ILE A 335 29.99 9.44 19.78
N GLY A 336 30.48 9.41 18.54
CA GLY A 336 29.89 10.10 17.40
C GLY A 336 28.44 9.70 17.09
N SER A 337 27.69 10.61 16.48
CA SER A 337 26.25 10.42 16.20
C SER A 337 25.94 9.25 15.25
N ASP A 338 26.93 8.85 14.46
CA ASP A 338 26.99 7.68 13.59
C ASP A 338 26.96 6.37 14.39
N VAL A 339 27.90 6.21 15.32
CA VAL A 339 27.99 5.03 16.19
C VAL A 339 26.78 4.98 17.14
N GLN A 340 26.30 6.14 17.60
CA GLN A 340 25.08 6.22 18.40
C GLN A 340 23.85 5.64 17.69
N GLN A 341 23.67 5.90 16.39
CA GLN A 341 22.54 5.35 15.63
C GLN A 341 22.65 3.83 15.50
N VAL A 342 23.86 3.31 15.27
CA VAL A 342 24.12 1.87 15.24
C VAL A 342 23.76 1.20 16.56
N ILE A 343 24.26 1.75 17.67
CA ILE A 343 23.99 1.21 19.00
C ILE A 343 22.50 1.26 19.32
N LYS A 344 21.82 2.37 19.05
CA LYS A 344 20.36 2.50 19.26
C LYS A 344 19.58 1.43 18.49
N GLY A 345 19.95 1.18 17.24
CA GLY A 345 19.33 0.14 16.42
C GLY A 345 19.56 -1.27 16.97
N LEU A 346 20.79 -1.62 17.33
CA LEU A 346 21.13 -2.93 17.90
C LEU A 346 20.46 -3.18 19.25
N VAL A 347 20.46 -2.18 20.13
CA VAL A 347 19.80 -2.26 21.44
C VAL A 347 18.29 -2.46 21.28
N LEU A 348 17.65 -1.78 20.32
CA LEU A 348 16.23 -1.97 20.05
C LEU A 348 15.91 -3.42 19.62
N LEU A 349 16.73 -3.98 18.72
CA LEU A 349 16.59 -5.38 18.28
C LEU A 349 16.77 -6.36 19.44
N ALA A 350 17.82 -6.20 20.23
CA ALA A 350 18.11 -7.07 21.36
C ALA A 350 17.00 -7.01 22.43
N ALA A 351 16.53 -5.81 22.78
CA ALA A 351 15.49 -5.62 23.78
C ALA A 351 14.17 -6.30 23.37
N VAL A 352 13.77 -6.16 22.11
CA VAL A 352 12.54 -6.78 21.61
C VAL A 352 12.70 -8.28 21.43
N GLY A 353 13.85 -8.74 20.92
CA GLY A 353 14.16 -10.16 20.79
C GLY A 353 14.10 -10.88 22.15
N PHE A 354 14.65 -10.26 23.19
CA PHE A 354 14.60 -10.78 24.56
C PHE A 354 13.17 -10.82 25.13
N ASP A 355 12.35 -9.78 24.92
CA ASP A 355 10.93 -9.77 25.34
C ASP A 355 10.15 -10.92 24.69
N ILE A 356 10.36 -11.14 23.39
CA ILE A 356 9.69 -12.22 22.64
C ILE A 356 10.16 -13.59 23.12
N TYR A 357 11.46 -13.77 23.33
CA TYR A 357 12.03 -15.02 23.84
C TYR A 357 11.47 -15.39 25.22
N ASN A 358 11.38 -14.42 26.13
CA ASN A 358 10.84 -14.65 27.46
C ASN A 358 9.33 -14.90 27.45
N LYS A 359 8.55 -14.24 26.57
CA LYS A 359 7.12 -14.54 26.39
C LYS A 359 6.87 -15.95 25.87
N LYS A 360 7.76 -16.49 25.02
CA LYS A 360 7.68 -17.88 24.57
C LYS A 360 7.93 -18.89 25.70
N LYS A 361 8.76 -18.56 26.68
CA LYS A 361 9.07 -19.43 27.83
C LYS A 361 8.12 -19.28 29.02
N GLY A 362 7.60 -18.09 29.28
CA GLY A 362 6.67 -17.83 30.39
C GLY A 362 5.21 -18.22 30.11
N GLY A 363 4.91 -18.69 28.90
CA GLY A 363 3.59 -19.19 28.49
C GLY A 363 3.50 -20.71 28.35
N SER A 364 4.45 -21.46 28.94
CA SER A 364 4.37 -22.92 29.12
C SER A 364 3.90 -23.27 30.52
#